data_AF-A0A356ELZ2-F1
#
_entry.id   AF-A0A356ELZ2-F1
#
_cell.length_a   1.000
_cell.length_b   1.000
_cell.length_c   1.000
_cell.angle_alpha   90.00
_cell.angle_beta   90.00
_cell.angle_gamma   90.00
#
_symmetry.space_group_name_H-M   'P 1'
#
loop_
_entity.id
_entity.type
_entity.pdbx_description
1 polymer ?
#
loop_
_entity_poly.entity_id
_entity_poly.type
_entity_poly.pdbx_seq_one_letter_code
_entity_poly.pdbx_strand_id
1 'polypeptide(L)'
;MGFLLAALASAMPVQGAAIYWDGGPFGTGTDFNDPENWDPDGFPGTADSATVQNGGTAIISADPPNAIDYFYLARNSDTRGHVEHTGGTLTINRDFHVSSLQRCVSTYYQSGGKIVQSPTNTVYMRIGGSDFSYGYYDLSGGELQAQGLMVGAGTGSGSNNESLGMLHQTGGSVTVTCSLATYSAIGNSGAAMGVYNLTGGTFTQLAGHFRVGGGGSLAPNGQLNVSGTGQFDLKQEYMYVAVHATSHGSLNLGPGGSVTVPYIMPGAGTARVNFHGGTLRANSDQADFVRLDAHVYGGGAKIDTAGYDVTIAKNLLAPTDHGVDSIAVDYGGDAYVGPPAVRITGGTGSGATAIANVSEGVVTG
;
A
#
# COMPACT_ATOMS: atom_id res chain seq x y z
N MET A 1 7.88 64.52 -1.33
CA MET A 1 6.99 63.39 -0.99
C MET A 1 6.94 62.46 -2.19
N GLY A 2 7.87 61.50 -2.29
CA GLY A 2 7.87 60.48 -3.33
C GLY A 2 7.62 59.14 -2.67
N PHE A 3 6.42 58.60 -2.83
CA PHE A 3 6.10 57.24 -2.36
C PHE A 3 6.74 56.24 -3.32
N LEU A 4 7.73 55.51 -2.83
CA LEU A 4 8.29 54.36 -3.52
C LEU A 4 7.32 53.19 -3.34
N LEU A 5 6.68 52.77 -4.44
CA LEU A 5 5.80 51.62 -4.47
C LEU A 5 6.68 50.35 -4.52
N ALA A 6 6.88 49.69 -3.37
CA ALA A 6 7.52 48.39 -3.32
C ALA A 6 6.51 47.32 -3.76
N ALA A 7 6.63 46.84 -5.00
CA ALA A 7 5.94 45.64 -5.44
C ALA A 7 6.61 44.43 -4.79
N LEU A 8 5.94 43.80 -3.82
CA LEU A 8 6.27 42.43 -3.41
C LEU A 8 5.93 41.50 -4.57
N ALA A 9 6.92 41.14 -5.37
CA ALA A 9 6.83 39.96 -6.22
C ALA A 9 6.83 38.74 -5.29
N SER A 10 5.66 38.13 -5.06
CA SER A 10 5.61 36.78 -4.53
C SER A 10 6.27 35.87 -5.55
N ALA A 11 7.50 35.43 -5.28
CA ALA A 11 8.14 34.40 -6.09
C ALA A 11 7.25 33.15 -6.01
N MET A 12 6.54 32.86 -7.10
CA MET A 12 5.91 31.56 -7.25
C MET A 12 7.05 30.53 -7.23
N PRO A 13 6.95 29.46 -6.42
CA PRO A 13 7.98 28.43 -6.43
C PRO A 13 8.11 27.90 -7.87
N VAL A 14 9.34 27.93 -8.40
CA VAL A 14 9.65 27.34 -9.69
C VAL A 14 9.39 25.84 -9.56
N GLN A 15 8.40 25.34 -10.28
CA GLN A 15 8.13 23.91 -10.38
C GLN A 15 9.33 23.26 -11.09
N GLY A 16 9.96 22.25 -10.46
CA GLY A 16 11.05 21.52 -11.09
C GLY A 16 10.60 20.69 -12.30
N ALA A 17 11.57 20.22 -13.08
CA ALA A 17 11.35 19.48 -14.31
C ALA A 17 10.86 18.05 -14.03
N ALA A 18 10.28 17.41 -15.05
CA ALA A 18 10.08 15.97 -15.05
C ALA A 18 11.28 15.34 -15.76
N ILE A 19 12.01 14.47 -15.06
CA ILE A 19 13.22 13.80 -15.53
C ILE A 19 12.89 12.31 -15.66
N TYR A 20 13.21 11.72 -16.80
CA TYR A 20 12.74 10.39 -17.17
C TYR A 20 13.87 9.39 -17.22
N TRP A 21 13.68 8.24 -16.59
CA TRP A 21 14.60 7.12 -16.75
C TRP A 21 14.54 6.60 -18.18
N ASP A 22 15.68 6.56 -18.85
CA ASP A 22 15.83 6.02 -20.19
C ASP A 22 16.80 4.83 -20.25
N GLY A 23 17.61 4.61 -19.20
CA GLY A 23 18.66 3.57 -19.18
C GLY A 23 19.87 3.94 -20.03
N GLY A 24 20.03 5.24 -20.32
CA GLY A 24 21.15 5.86 -20.98
C GLY A 24 21.27 5.61 -22.46
N PRO A 25 22.43 5.91 -23.07
CA PRO A 25 22.58 5.99 -24.53
C PRO A 25 22.18 4.71 -25.28
N PHE A 26 22.24 3.56 -24.60
CA PHE A 26 21.87 2.25 -25.14
C PHE A 26 20.57 1.69 -24.57
N GLY A 27 19.94 2.35 -23.60
CA GLY A 27 18.71 1.92 -22.94
C GLY A 27 18.85 0.69 -22.05
N THR A 28 20.08 0.37 -21.61
CA THR A 28 20.40 -0.84 -20.85
C THR A 28 21.07 -0.57 -19.51
N GLY A 29 21.40 0.68 -19.21
CA GLY A 29 21.93 1.08 -17.91
C GLY A 29 20.92 0.82 -16.80
N THR A 30 21.42 0.41 -15.65
CA THR A 30 20.58 0.03 -14.50
C THR A 30 20.89 0.82 -13.24
N ASP A 31 22.01 1.53 -13.15
CA ASP A 31 22.38 2.26 -11.93
C ASP A 31 21.54 3.55 -11.81
N PHE A 32 20.66 3.58 -10.81
CA PHE A 32 19.74 4.71 -10.57
C PHE A 32 20.49 6.04 -10.37
N ASN A 33 21.72 5.99 -9.85
CA ASN A 33 22.50 7.17 -9.51
C ASN A 33 23.37 7.68 -10.66
N ASP A 34 23.44 6.94 -11.77
CA ASP A 34 24.17 7.36 -12.96
C ASP A 34 23.35 8.41 -13.73
N PRO A 35 23.85 9.67 -13.83
CA PRO A 35 23.16 10.72 -14.57
C PRO A 35 22.89 10.37 -16.03
N GLU A 36 23.73 9.55 -16.66
CA GLU A 36 23.54 9.15 -18.05
C GLU A 36 22.26 8.32 -18.23
N ASN A 37 21.69 7.72 -17.18
CA ASN A 37 20.47 6.91 -17.27
C ASN A 37 19.15 7.71 -17.15
N TRP A 38 19.26 9.04 -17.15
CA TRP A 38 18.14 9.97 -17.01
C TRP A 38 18.12 10.94 -18.18
N ASP A 39 16.94 11.21 -18.75
CA ASP A 39 16.73 12.20 -19.80
C ASP A 39 16.18 13.52 -19.20
N PRO A 40 16.86 14.67 -19.42
CA PRO A 40 18.18 14.80 -20.06
C PRO A 40 19.34 14.40 -19.12
N ASP A 41 20.42 13.82 -19.67
CA ASP A 41 21.61 13.24 -19.00
C ASP A 41 22.03 13.95 -17.70
N GLY A 42 21.32 13.64 -16.61
CA GLY A 42 21.27 14.47 -15.42
C GLY A 42 20.40 13.84 -14.35
N PHE A 43 20.99 13.57 -13.19
CA PHE A 43 20.23 13.04 -12.06
C PHE A 43 19.15 14.06 -11.62
N PRO A 44 17.90 13.62 -11.35
CA PRO A 44 16.82 14.53 -10.96
C PRO A 44 17.15 15.33 -9.69
N GLY A 45 17.00 16.65 -9.73
CA GLY A 45 17.25 17.55 -8.60
C GLY A 45 16.14 17.57 -7.53
N THR A 46 16.34 18.37 -6.48
CA THR A 46 15.44 18.43 -5.30
C THR A 46 14.05 19.01 -5.55
N ALA A 47 13.86 19.71 -6.66
CA ALA A 47 12.57 20.22 -7.12
C ALA A 47 11.95 19.35 -8.23
N ASP A 48 12.70 18.38 -8.75
CA ASP A 48 12.34 17.63 -9.94
C ASP A 48 11.49 16.41 -9.61
N SER A 49 10.70 15.97 -10.58
CA SER A 49 10.01 14.69 -10.55
C SER A 49 10.85 13.64 -11.26
N ALA A 50 11.26 12.59 -10.57
CA ALA A 50 11.89 11.42 -11.19
C ALA A 50 10.81 10.44 -11.67
N THR A 51 10.94 9.95 -12.90
CA THR A 51 9.95 9.04 -13.49
C THR A 51 10.59 7.83 -14.15
N VAL A 52 10.30 6.63 -13.65
CA VAL A 52 10.71 5.35 -14.26
C VAL A 52 9.53 4.74 -15.01
N GLN A 53 9.55 4.72 -16.33
CA GLN A 53 8.35 4.36 -17.12
C GLN A 53 8.59 3.70 -18.48
N ASN A 54 9.84 3.41 -18.85
CA ASN A 54 10.19 2.77 -20.12
C ASN A 54 10.19 1.23 -20.07
N GLY A 55 9.86 0.63 -18.91
CA GLY A 55 9.92 -0.81 -18.67
C GLY A 55 11.32 -1.36 -18.37
N GLY A 56 12.35 -0.52 -18.39
CA GLY A 56 13.70 -0.89 -17.96
C GLY A 56 13.82 -1.02 -16.44
N THR A 57 14.92 -1.62 -15.98
CA THR A 57 15.23 -1.81 -14.56
C THR A 57 16.08 -0.66 -14.03
N ALA A 58 15.58 0.06 -13.04
CA ALA A 58 16.39 1.01 -12.29
C ALA A 58 16.77 0.41 -10.92
N ILE A 59 18.05 0.42 -10.56
CA ILE A 59 18.59 -0.21 -9.35
C ILE A 59 19.15 0.87 -8.41
N ILE A 60 18.56 0.96 -7.22
CA ILE A 60 19.04 1.81 -6.12
C ILE A 60 19.85 0.93 -5.17
N SER A 61 21.18 1.00 -5.25
CA SER A 61 22.10 0.25 -4.37
C SER A 61 22.91 1.13 -3.43
N ALA A 62 22.89 2.45 -3.61
CA ALA A 62 23.59 3.44 -2.81
C ALA A 62 22.76 4.72 -2.68
N ASP A 63 23.13 5.61 -1.74
CA ASP A 63 22.43 6.87 -1.52
C ASP A 63 22.37 7.69 -2.83
N PRO A 64 21.17 8.04 -3.32
CA PRO A 64 21.05 8.95 -4.46
C PRO A 64 21.67 10.32 -4.15
N PRO A 65 22.23 11.02 -5.16
CA PRO A 65 22.99 12.27 -4.95
C PRO A 65 22.22 13.37 -4.22
N ASN A 66 20.89 13.41 -4.34
CA ASN A 66 20.03 14.34 -3.65
C ASN A 66 18.62 13.77 -3.48
N ALA A 67 17.82 14.41 -2.62
CA ALA A 67 16.39 14.16 -2.53
C ALA A 67 15.69 14.46 -3.86
N ILE A 68 14.61 13.77 -4.14
CA ILE A 68 13.75 13.98 -5.32
C ILE A 68 12.41 14.57 -4.83
N ASP A 69 11.76 15.40 -5.62
CA ASP A 69 10.51 16.03 -5.20
C ASP A 69 9.32 15.07 -5.30
N TYR A 70 9.05 14.54 -6.50
CA TYR A 70 8.10 13.44 -6.71
C TYR A 70 8.78 12.23 -7.31
N PHE A 71 8.37 11.02 -6.92
CA PHE A 71 8.84 9.81 -7.58
C PHE A 71 7.68 9.03 -8.18
N TYR A 72 7.75 8.76 -9.48
CA TYR A 72 6.73 8.04 -10.21
C TYR A 72 7.32 6.80 -10.88
N LEU A 73 6.67 5.65 -10.69
CA LEU A 73 6.77 4.54 -11.60
C LEU A 73 5.51 4.56 -12.49
N ALA A 74 5.74 4.59 -13.80
CA ALA A 74 4.71 4.70 -14.84
C ALA A 74 3.75 5.88 -14.61
N ARG A 75 4.21 7.09 -14.99
CA ARG A 75 3.44 8.34 -14.88
C ARG A 75 2.57 8.62 -16.09
N ASN A 76 2.81 7.99 -17.24
CA ASN A 76 2.00 8.16 -18.44
C ASN A 76 1.15 6.91 -18.71
N SER A 77 -0.02 7.06 -19.34
CA SER A 77 -0.85 5.90 -19.69
C SER A 77 -0.10 4.86 -20.53
N ASP A 78 -0.43 3.58 -20.36
CA ASP A 78 0.19 2.43 -21.06
C ASP A 78 1.70 2.24 -20.81
N THR A 79 2.24 2.82 -19.73
CA THR A 79 3.68 2.69 -19.43
C THR A 79 3.96 1.67 -18.32
N ARG A 80 5.24 1.30 -18.19
CA ARG A 80 5.69 0.32 -17.20
C ARG A 80 6.90 0.82 -16.42
N GLY A 81 6.87 0.68 -15.10
CA GLY A 81 7.99 1.04 -14.23
C GLY A 81 8.51 -0.17 -13.47
N HIS A 82 9.83 -0.31 -13.38
CA HIS A 82 10.42 -1.37 -12.56
C HIS A 82 11.65 -0.83 -11.82
N VAL A 83 11.64 -1.01 -10.50
CA VAL A 83 12.74 -0.56 -9.63
C VAL A 83 13.10 -1.64 -8.63
N GLU A 84 14.41 -1.84 -8.45
CA GLU A 84 15.00 -2.66 -7.39
C GLU A 84 15.74 -1.76 -6.41
N HIS A 85 15.38 -1.81 -5.14
CA HIS A 85 15.99 -1.04 -4.05
C HIS A 85 16.69 -2.00 -3.08
N THR A 86 18.01 -2.09 -3.21
CA THR A 86 18.84 -3.03 -2.47
C THR A 86 19.67 -2.35 -1.38
N GLY A 87 19.90 -1.03 -1.48
CA GLY A 87 20.70 -0.26 -0.53
C GLY A 87 20.48 1.26 -0.66
N GLY A 88 21.14 2.03 0.20
CA GLY A 88 21.04 3.50 0.20
C GLY A 88 19.70 4.07 0.70
N THR A 89 19.65 5.40 0.85
CA THR A 89 18.52 6.16 1.37
C THR A 89 17.91 7.04 0.29
N LEU A 90 16.77 6.62 -0.27
CA LEU A 90 15.99 7.43 -1.19
C LEU A 90 15.11 8.42 -0.41
N THR A 91 15.34 9.72 -0.58
CA THR A 91 14.51 10.77 0.02
C THR A 91 13.56 11.37 -1.00
N ILE A 92 12.26 11.40 -0.69
CA ILE A 92 11.18 11.88 -1.56
C ILE A 92 10.43 12.99 -0.83
N ASN A 93 10.36 14.20 -1.39
CA ASN A 93 9.78 15.34 -0.67
C ASN A 93 8.25 15.38 -0.70
N ARG A 94 7.64 14.82 -1.75
CA ARG A 94 6.20 14.73 -1.98
C ARG A 94 5.81 13.30 -2.34
N ASP A 95 4.86 13.12 -3.27
CA ASP A 95 4.21 11.83 -3.47
C ASP A 95 5.15 10.81 -4.11
N PHE A 96 4.97 9.55 -3.70
CA PHE A 96 5.61 8.40 -4.29
C PHE A 96 4.53 7.49 -4.89
N HIS A 97 4.57 7.28 -6.19
CA HIS A 97 3.57 6.49 -6.91
C HIS A 97 4.18 5.25 -7.55
N VAL A 98 3.58 4.11 -7.30
CA VAL A 98 3.79 2.86 -8.03
C VAL A 98 2.56 2.62 -8.91
N SER A 99 2.70 2.89 -10.20
CA SER A 99 1.62 2.99 -11.20
C SER A 99 0.69 4.18 -10.94
N SER A 100 1.03 5.32 -11.53
CA SER A 100 0.33 6.58 -11.29
C SER A 100 -0.92 6.78 -12.14
N LEU A 101 -0.89 6.41 -13.42
CA LEU A 101 -1.96 6.69 -14.39
C LEU A 101 -2.59 5.42 -14.97
N GLN A 102 -3.54 5.60 -15.89
CA GLN A 102 -4.38 4.53 -16.43
C GLN A 102 -3.56 3.47 -17.18
N ARG A 103 -3.92 2.19 -17.01
CA ARG A 103 -3.30 1.03 -17.67
C ARG A 103 -1.78 0.91 -17.47
N CYS A 104 -1.25 1.54 -16.41
CA CYS A 104 0.14 1.41 -16.03
C CYS A 104 0.40 0.10 -15.29
N VAL A 105 1.58 -0.50 -15.49
CA VAL A 105 2.02 -1.69 -14.76
C VAL A 105 3.37 -1.41 -14.13
N SER A 106 3.47 -1.42 -12.80
CA SER A 106 4.72 -1.11 -12.12
C SER A 106 5.01 -2.03 -10.97
N THR A 107 6.29 -2.33 -10.78
CA THR A 107 6.79 -3.12 -9.67
C THR A 107 7.93 -2.40 -8.98
N TYR A 108 7.93 -2.46 -7.65
CA TYR A 108 9.00 -1.93 -6.81
C TYR A 108 9.41 -3.01 -5.82
N TYR A 109 10.66 -3.44 -5.87
CA TYR A 109 11.21 -4.48 -5.00
C TYR A 109 12.21 -3.86 -4.03
N GLN A 110 11.91 -3.87 -2.73
CA GLN A 110 12.81 -3.38 -1.69
C GLN A 110 13.30 -4.55 -0.83
N SER A 111 14.57 -4.89 -0.98
CA SER A 111 15.24 -5.92 -0.17
C SER A 111 16.19 -5.33 0.88
N GLY A 112 16.44 -4.02 0.81
CA GLY A 112 17.32 -3.29 1.72
C GLY A 112 17.13 -1.78 1.60
N GLY A 113 18.10 -1.01 2.11
CA GLY A 113 18.04 0.45 2.05
C GLY A 113 16.89 1.07 2.84
N LYS A 114 16.65 2.35 2.58
CA LYS A 114 15.65 3.17 3.27
C LYS A 114 14.94 4.10 2.30
N ILE A 115 13.61 4.21 2.41
CA ILE A 115 12.84 5.29 1.79
C ILE A 115 12.41 6.26 2.89
N VAL A 116 12.62 7.56 2.66
CA VAL A 116 12.15 8.64 3.54
C VAL A 116 11.27 9.60 2.76
N GLN A 117 9.97 9.58 3.04
CA GLN A 117 9.05 10.59 2.55
C GLN A 117 9.00 11.78 3.53
N SER A 118 9.45 12.95 3.08
CA SER A 118 9.55 14.15 3.94
C SER A 118 8.19 14.54 4.52
N PRO A 119 8.13 14.99 5.80
CA PRO A 119 6.88 15.32 6.49
C PRO A 119 6.31 16.65 6.02
N THR A 120 5.56 16.60 4.93
CA THR A 120 4.66 17.68 4.53
C THR A 120 3.22 17.20 4.69
N ASN A 121 2.32 18.09 5.11
CA ASN A 121 0.91 17.74 5.31
C ASN A 121 0.29 17.31 3.97
N THR A 122 -0.42 16.18 3.93
CA THR A 122 -1.23 15.64 2.80
C THR A 122 -0.50 14.92 1.66
N VAL A 123 0.67 14.34 1.91
CA VAL A 123 1.39 13.52 0.93
C VAL A 123 1.16 12.02 1.18
N TYR A 124 1.07 11.24 0.10
CA TYR A 124 0.87 9.79 0.15
C TYR A 124 1.92 9.02 -0.64
N MET A 125 2.22 7.83 -0.17
CA MET A 125 2.69 6.75 -1.04
C MET A 125 1.46 6.03 -1.60
N ARG A 126 1.40 5.86 -2.91
CA ARG A 126 0.27 5.24 -3.63
C ARG A 126 0.75 4.06 -4.45
N ILE A 127 0.07 2.93 -4.30
CA ILE A 127 0.33 1.71 -5.06
C ILE A 127 -0.96 1.37 -5.81
N GLY A 128 -0.93 1.40 -7.14
CA GLY A 128 -2.12 1.28 -7.98
C GLY A 128 -3.00 2.53 -7.89
N GLY A 129 -2.63 3.55 -8.66
CA GLY A 129 -3.12 4.92 -8.51
C GLY A 129 -4.20 5.39 -9.48
N SER A 130 -4.61 4.58 -10.46
CA SER A 130 -5.59 4.98 -11.51
C SER A 130 -6.23 3.79 -12.22
N ASP A 131 -7.27 4.03 -13.02
CA ASP A 131 -8.07 2.98 -13.68
C ASP A 131 -7.21 1.95 -14.43
N PHE A 132 -7.53 0.67 -14.26
CA PHE A 132 -6.83 -0.45 -14.91
C PHE A 132 -5.33 -0.52 -14.65
N SER A 133 -4.80 0.25 -13.71
CA SER A 133 -3.39 0.21 -13.35
C SER A 133 -3.12 -0.93 -12.36
N TYR A 134 -1.94 -1.51 -12.44
CA TYR A 134 -1.41 -2.49 -11.50
C TYR A 134 -0.13 -1.94 -10.87
N GLY A 135 -0.14 -1.71 -9.57
CA GLY A 135 1.04 -1.38 -8.78
C GLY A 135 1.36 -2.52 -7.82
N TYR A 136 2.60 -2.99 -7.85
CA TYR A 136 3.13 -3.99 -6.91
C TYR A 136 4.32 -3.43 -6.14
N TYR A 137 4.29 -3.57 -4.83
CA TYR A 137 5.40 -3.26 -3.95
C TYR A 137 5.74 -4.47 -3.11
N ASP A 138 6.99 -4.93 -3.19
CA ASP A 138 7.55 -5.98 -2.35
C ASP A 138 8.52 -5.36 -1.34
N LEU A 139 8.32 -5.66 -0.06
CA LEU A 139 9.22 -5.28 1.02
C LEU A 139 9.69 -6.55 1.74
N SER A 140 10.85 -7.04 1.34
CA SER A 140 11.50 -8.21 1.96
C SER A 140 12.59 -7.82 2.96
N GLY A 141 13.10 -6.58 2.89
CA GLY A 141 14.03 -6.00 3.85
C GLY A 141 14.14 -4.48 3.72
N GLY A 142 14.83 -3.83 4.66
CA GLY A 142 14.98 -2.36 4.67
C GLY A 142 13.89 -1.61 5.44
N GLU A 143 13.86 -0.29 5.26
CA GLU A 143 12.93 0.64 5.93
C GLU A 143 12.12 1.46 4.90
N LEU A 144 10.81 1.58 5.11
CA LEU A 144 9.93 2.48 4.38
C LEU A 144 9.27 3.45 5.38
N GLN A 145 9.62 4.73 5.28
CA GLN A 145 8.91 5.80 5.97
C GLN A 145 8.01 6.56 4.99
N ALA A 146 6.70 6.52 5.20
CA ALA A 146 5.70 7.22 4.40
C ALA A 146 4.88 8.21 5.25
N GLN A 147 4.34 9.26 4.64
CA GLN A 147 3.41 10.17 5.33
C GLN A 147 1.98 9.64 5.36
N GLY A 148 1.61 8.80 4.41
CA GLY A 148 0.35 8.07 4.36
C GLY A 148 0.50 6.95 3.34
N LEU A 149 -0.13 5.80 3.58
CA LEU A 149 -0.01 4.65 2.69
C LEU A 149 -1.36 4.32 2.06
N MET A 150 -1.38 4.28 0.73
CA MET A 150 -2.57 4.06 -0.06
C MET A 150 -2.35 2.90 -1.03
N VAL A 151 -2.99 1.76 -0.77
CA VAL A 151 -2.87 0.55 -1.58
C VAL A 151 -4.18 0.30 -2.32
N GLY A 152 -4.18 0.38 -3.64
CA GLY A 152 -5.39 0.34 -4.47
C GLY A 152 -6.22 1.61 -4.27
N ALA A 153 -5.69 2.75 -4.73
CA ALA A 153 -6.24 4.06 -4.41
C ALA A 153 -5.96 5.09 -5.50
N GLY A 154 -7.03 5.44 -6.20
CA GLY A 154 -7.09 6.41 -7.27
C GLY A 154 -6.73 7.83 -6.84
N THR A 155 -6.19 8.60 -7.78
CA THR A 155 -6.14 10.05 -7.69
C THR A 155 -7.54 10.62 -7.98
N GLY A 156 -8.10 11.37 -7.02
CA GLY A 156 -9.39 12.05 -7.17
C GLY A 156 -10.62 11.29 -6.65
N SER A 157 -11.48 12.01 -5.91
CA SER A 157 -12.82 11.55 -5.55
C SER A 157 -13.72 11.54 -6.79
N GLY A 158 -14.30 10.39 -7.14
CA GLY A 158 -15.28 10.26 -8.23
C GLY A 158 -14.80 9.55 -9.49
N SER A 159 -13.56 9.07 -9.54
CA SER A 159 -13.08 8.18 -10.60
C SER A 159 -13.71 6.79 -10.49
N ASN A 160 -14.01 6.18 -11.64
CA ASN A 160 -14.32 4.75 -11.84
C ASN A 160 -13.08 3.86 -11.61
N ASN A 161 -12.26 4.23 -10.62
CA ASN A 161 -10.94 3.68 -10.42
C ASN A 161 -10.97 2.20 -10.14
N GLU A 162 -10.63 1.40 -11.15
CA GLU A 162 -10.47 -0.07 -11.09
C GLU A 162 -9.00 -0.47 -10.87
N SER A 163 -8.21 0.39 -10.21
CA SER A 163 -6.80 0.12 -9.92
C SER A 163 -6.61 -1.12 -9.05
N LEU A 164 -5.54 -1.86 -9.31
CA LEU A 164 -5.01 -2.92 -8.47
C LEU A 164 -3.75 -2.43 -7.75
N GLY A 165 -3.81 -2.36 -6.43
CA GLY A 165 -2.64 -2.09 -5.60
C GLY A 165 -2.31 -3.28 -4.73
N MET A 166 -1.05 -3.70 -4.76
CA MET A 166 -0.55 -4.86 -4.05
C MET A 166 0.67 -4.46 -3.23
N LEU A 167 0.61 -4.67 -1.91
CA LEU A 167 1.76 -4.54 -1.03
C LEU A 167 2.03 -5.89 -0.37
N HIS A 168 3.21 -6.46 -0.61
CA HIS A 168 3.68 -7.68 0.04
C HIS A 168 4.84 -7.33 0.95
N GLN A 169 4.72 -7.66 2.22
CA GLN A 169 5.76 -7.47 3.20
C GLN A 169 6.10 -8.80 3.88
N THR A 170 7.32 -9.27 3.63
CA THR A 170 7.89 -10.51 4.18
C THR A 170 8.99 -10.21 5.19
N GLY A 171 9.48 -8.97 5.24
CA GLY A 171 10.45 -8.48 6.21
C GLY A 171 10.45 -6.95 6.30
N GLY A 172 11.57 -6.38 6.74
CA GLY A 172 11.74 -4.92 6.86
C GLY A 172 10.76 -4.24 7.82
N SER A 173 10.72 -2.91 7.77
CA SER A 173 9.79 -2.09 8.56
C SER A 173 9.12 -1.01 7.71
N VAL A 174 7.82 -0.80 7.95
CA VAL A 174 7.04 0.32 7.43
C VAL A 174 6.64 1.21 8.59
N THR A 175 6.98 2.49 8.52
CA THR A 175 6.52 3.52 9.47
C THR A 175 5.72 4.56 8.73
N VAL A 176 4.44 4.70 9.09
CA VAL A 176 3.57 5.77 8.58
C VAL A 176 3.49 6.88 9.63
N THR A 177 3.97 8.07 9.25
CA THR A 177 4.04 9.24 10.14
C THR A 177 2.90 10.24 9.92
N CYS A 178 1.76 9.82 9.37
CA CYS A 178 0.60 10.70 9.18
C CYS A 178 0.21 11.41 10.48
N SER A 179 -0.39 12.60 10.33
CA SER A 179 -1.09 13.27 11.43
C SER A 179 -2.53 12.76 11.55
N LEU A 180 -3.24 13.18 12.61
CA LEU A 180 -4.68 12.89 12.80
C LEU A 180 -5.58 13.45 11.68
N ALA A 181 -5.08 14.38 10.86
CA ALA A 181 -5.82 14.90 9.70
C ALA A 181 -5.67 14.02 8.44
N THR A 182 -4.85 12.98 8.49
CA THR A 182 -4.55 12.07 7.38
C THR A 182 -4.82 10.62 7.81
N TYR A 183 -4.90 9.70 6.85
CA TYR A 183 -5.14 8.28 7.11
C TYR A 183 -4.38 7.44 6.08
N SER A 184 -4.25 6.14 6.36
CA SER A 184 -3.84 5.14 5.37
C SER A 184 -5.02 4.26 5.01
N ALA A 185 -5.00 3.69 3.81
CA ALA A 185 -6.10 2.86 3.36
C ALA A 185 -5.66 1.79 2.35
N ILE A 186 -6.39 0.67 2.40
CA ILE A 186 -6.32 -0.41 1.42
C ILE A 186 -7.68 -0.48 0.71
N GLY A 187 -7.69 -0.40 -0.62
CA GLY A 187 -8.90 -0.35 -1.44
C GLY A 187 -9.73 0.89 -1.11
N ASN A 188 -9.23 2.08 -1.48
CA ASN A 188 -9.76 3.36 -0.94
C ASN A 188 -10.63 4.17 -1.91
N SER A 189 -10.68 3.88 -3.20
CA SER A 189 -11.47 4.72 -4.12
C SER A 189 -11.97 3.96 -5.32
N GLY A 190 -13.01 4.51 -5.96
CA GLY A 190 -13.65 3.86 -7.12
C GLY A 190 -14.06 2.43 -6.82
N ALA A 191 -13.75 1.54 -7.76
CA ALA A 191 -13.87 0.08 -7.69
C ALA A 191 -12.52 -0.59 -7.42
N ALA A 192 -11.58 0.13 -6.79
CA ALA A 192 -10.20 -0.34 -6.65
C ALA A 192 -10.13 -1.56 -5.75
N MET A 193 -9.17 -2.44 -6.05
CA MET A 193 -8.78 -3.52 -5.15
C MET A 193 -7.39 -3.23 -4.58
N GLY A 194 -7.33 -3.13 -3.26
CA GLY A 194 -6.10 -3.07 -2.51
C GLY A 194 -5.89 -4.37 -1.74
N VAL A 195 -4.68 -4.92 -1.81
CA VAL A 195 -4.29 -6.08 -1.00
C VAL A 195 -2.97 -5.76 -0.30
N TYR A 196 -2.95 -5.95 1.01
CA TYR A 196 -1.74 -5.90 1.81
C TYR A 196 -1.55 -7.24 2.51
N ASN A 197 -0.48 -7.94 2.12
CA ASN A 197 -0.03 -9.18 2.73
C ASN A 197 1.18 -8.91 3.63
N LEU A 198 0.96 -8.91 4.95
CA LEU A 198 2.00 -8.76 5.97
C LEU A 198 2.28 -10.13 6.58
N THR A 199 3.28 -10.82 6.06
CA THR A 199 3.68 -12.19 6.47
C THR A 199 4.95 -12.21 7.33
N GLY A 200 5.70 -11.12 7.32
CA GLY A 200 6.84 -10.86 8.20
C GLY A 200 7.16 -9.37 8.26
N GLY A 201 8.05 -8.96 9.17
CA GLY A 201 8.37 -7.55 9.40
C GLY A 201 7.33 -6.79 10.22
N THR A 202 7.47 -5.46 10.26
CA THR A 202 6.61 -4.58 11.05
C THR A 202 5.94 -3.50 10.19
N PHE A 203 4.68 -3.21 10.47
CA PHE A 203 3.98 -2.01 10.05
C PHE A 203 3.62 -1.21 11.30
N THR A 204 3.92 0.09 11.33
CA THR A 204 3.54 0.99 12.42
C THR A 204 2.99 2.28 11.87
N GLN A 205 1.76 2.62 12.23
CA GLN A 205 1.17 3.93 11.97
C GLN A 205 1.09 4.74 13.25
N LEU A 206 1.72 5.92 13.26
CA LEU A 206 1.92 6.72 14.48
C LEU A 206 0.69 7.53 14.90
N ALA A 207 -0.12 7.98 13.95
CA ALA A 207 -1.39 8.65 14.21
C ALA A 207 -2.38 8.44 13.05
N GLY A 208 -3.63 8.89 13.23
CA GLY A 208 -4.69 8.73 12.25
C GLY A 208 -5.22 7.29 12.17
N HIS A 209 -6.43 7.13 11.64
CA HIS A 209 -7.07 5.84 11.45
C HIS A 209 -6.53 5.11 10.22
N PHE A 210 -6.84 3.82 10.16
CA PHE A 210 -6.50 2.97 9.02
C PHE A 210 -7.76 2.37 8.43
N ARG A 211 -7.92 2.42 7.10
CA ARG A 211 -9.10 1.88 6.40
C ARG A 211 -8.78 0.59 5.68
N VAL A 212 -9.65 -0.40 5.83
CA VAL A 212 -9.65 -1.63 5.04
C VAL A 212 -10.96 -1.65 4.26
N GLY A 213 -10.90 -1.26 2.98
CA GLY A 213 -12.07 -0.97 2.15
C GLY A 213 -12.69 0.37 2.53
N GLY A 214 -12.37 1.44 1.79
CA GLY A 214 -12.81 2.81 2.12
C GLY A 214 -13.01 3.73 0.92
N GLY A 215 -13.48 4.95 1.20
CA GLY A 215 -13.42 6.18 0.37
C GLY A 215 -14.18 6.25 -0.97
N GLY A 216 -14.55 5.13 -1.59
CA GLY A 216 -15.26 5.09 -2.87
C GLY A 216 -16.72 4.59 -2.77
N SER A 217 -17.60 5.12 -3.62
CA SER A 217 -19.00 4.67 -3.74
C SER A 217 -19.19 3.51 -4.73
N LEU A 218 -18.13 3.07 -5.43
CA LEU A 218 -18.18 2.09 -6.51
C LEU A 218 -17.63 0.71 -6.09
N ALA A 219 -17.92 0.31 -4.85
CA ALA A 219 -17.53 -0.97 -4.28
C ALA A 219 -16.02 -1.26 -4.21
N PRO A 220 -15.21 -0.34 -3.64
CA PRO A 220 -13.80 -0.61 -3.44
C PRO A 220 -13.62 -1.80 -2.47
N ASN A 221 -12.57 -2.59 -2.70
CA ASN A 221 -12.28 -3.81 -1.95
C ASN A 221 -10.89 -3.73 -1.31
N GLY A 222 -10.84 -3.70 0.02
CA GLY A 222 -9.60 -3.74 0.77
C GLY A 222 -9.41 -5.07 1.49
N GLN A 223 -8.23 -5.66 1.34
CA GLN A 223 -7.84 -6.89 2.03
C GLN A 223 -6.54 -6.66 2.80
N LEU A 224 -6.60 -6.83 4.12
CA LEU A 224 -5.43 -6.84 4.99
C LEU A 224 -5.26 -8.26 5.54
N ASN A 225 -4.20 -8.93 5.12
CA ASN A 225 -3.85 -10.28 5.57
C ASN A 225 -2.60 -10.19 6.44
N VAL A 226 -2.71 -10.53 7.72
CA VAL A 226 -1.58 -10.49 8.67
C VAL A 226 -1.34 -11.90 9.20
N SER A 227 -0.14 -12.44 8.98
CA SER A 227 0.21 -13.82 9.33
C SER A 227 1.72 -13.98 9.57
N GLY A 228 2.18 -15.19 9.85
CA GLY A 228 3.61 -15.50 10.01
C GLY A 228 4.20 -14.76 11.19
N THR A 229 5.25 -13.97 10.97
CA THR A 229 5.84 -13.09 12.00
C THR A 229 5.38 -11.64 11.86
N GLY A 230 4.50 -11.34 10.90
CA GLY A 230 4.01 -9.99 10.61
C GLY A 230 3.34 -9.32 11.80
N GLN A 231 3.77 -8.09 12.09
CA GLN A 231 3.21 -7.25 13.17
C GLN A 231 2.62 -5.96 12.58
N PHE A 232 1.31 -5.79 12.70
CA PHE A 232 0.60 -4.57 12.28
C PHE A 232 0.23 -3.75 13.52
N ASP A 233 0.69 -2.52 13.62
CA ASP A 233 0.50 -1.69 14.82
C ASP A 233 -0.07 -0.30 14.48
N LEU A 234 -1.31 -0.04 14.92
CA LEU A 234 -1.92 1.29 14.86
C LEU A 234 -1.82 1.94 16.23
N LYS A 235 -0.99 2.96 16.36
CA LYS A 235 -0.75 3.61 17.67
C LYS A 235 -1.92 4.43 18.17
N GLN A 236 -2.77 4.96 17.28
CA GLN A 236 -3.87 5.86 17.64
C GLN A 236 -5.12 5.63 16.78
N GLU A 237 -6.21 6.29 17.16
CA GLU A 237 -7.54 6.23 16.54
C GLU A 237 -8.15 4.82 16.50
N TYR A 238 -8.28 4.23 15.31
CA TYR A 238 -9.01 2.98 15.10
C TYR A 238 -8.71 2.39 13.72
N MET A 239 -9.01 1.10 13.57
CA MET A 239 -9.15 0.47 12.27
C MET A 239 -10.62 0.52 11.81
N TYR A 240 -10.85 1.01 10.60
CA TYR A 240 -12.17 1.15 9.99
C TYR A 240 -12.33 0.15 8.84
N VAL A 241 -13.26 -0.79 8.95
CA VAL A 241 -13.47 -1.84 7.94
C VAL A 241 -14.75 -1.57 7.15
N ALA A 242 -14.64 -1.50 5.82
CA ALA A 242 -15.74 -1.26 4.88
C ALA A 242 -16.54 0.03 5.14
N VAL A 243 -15.90 1.18 4.92
CA VAL A 243 -16.41 2.50 5.33
C VAL A 243 -17.79 2.84 4.74
N HIS A 244 -17.98 2.71 3.42
CA HIS A 244 -19.20 3.12 2.74
C HIS A 244 -20.08 1.93 2.35
N ALA A 245 -21.36 2.18 2.07
CA ALA A 245 -22.39 1.15 1.86
C ALA A 245 -22.04 0.07 0.82
N THR A 246 -21.26 0.44 -0.20
CA THR A 246 -20.83 -0.49 -1.26
C THR A 246 -19.43 -1.06 -1.03
N SER A 247 -18.65 -0.50 -0.10
CA SER A 247 -17.28 -0.93 0.18
C SER A 247 -17.23 -2.34 0.76
N HIS A 248 -16.16 -3.06 0.44
CA HIS A 248 -15.83 -4.37 1.00
C HIS A 248 -14.50 -4.28 1.74
N GLY A 249 -14.47 -4.73 2.98
CA GLY A 249 -13.27 -4.72 3.81
C GLY A 249 -13.08 -6.06 4.48
N SER A 250 -11.91 -6.65 4.34
CA SER A 250 -11.56 -7.91 5.01
C SER A 250 -10.24 -7.76 5.77
N LEU A 251 -10.32 -7.91 7.08
CA LEU A 251 -9.16 -8.13 7.96
C LEU A 251 -9.05 -9.62 8.26
N ASN A 252 -7.92 -10.23 7.90
CA ASN A 252 -7.65 -11.64 8.13
C ASN A 252 -6.44 -11.80 9.05
N LEU A 253 -6.67 -12.38 10.23
CA LEU A 253 -5.64 -12.67 11.24
C LEU A 253 -5.22 -14.14 11.11
N GLY A 254 -4.20 -14.37 10.28
CA GLY A 254 -3.59 -15.67 10.02
C GLY A 254 -2.66 -16.15 11.15
N PRO A 255 -2.31 -17.46 11.18
CA PRO A 255 -1.44 -18.02 12.21
C PRO A 255 -0.14 -17.22 12.39
N GLY A 256 0.19 -16.92 13.65
CA GLY A 256 1.41 -16.20 14.04
C GLY A 256 1.36 -14.67 13.89
N GLY A 257 0.54 -14.16 12.96
CA GLY A 257 0.38 -12.73 12.73
C GLY A 257 -0.28 -12.01 13.91
N SER A 258 0.07 -10.74 14.09
CA SER A 258 -0.47 -9.89 15.16
C SER A 258 -0.94 -8.54 14.63
N VAL A 259 -2.13 -8.13 15.07
CA VAL A 259 -2.72 -6.82 14.79
C VAL A 259 -2.94 -6.11 16.12
N THR A 260 -2.16 -5.08 16.40
CA THR A 260 -2.29 -4.21 17.58
C THR A 260 -3.04 -2.95 17.20
N VAL A 261 -4.19 -2.70 17.85
CA VAL A 261 -5.07 -1.55 17.53
C VAL A 261 -5.74 -1.02 18.79
N PRO A 262 -6.25 0.23 18.78
CA PRO A 262 -7.09 0.72 19.86
C PRO A 262 -8.47 0.07 19.84
N TYR A 263 -9.06 -0.07 18.65
CA TYR A 263 -10.29 -0.83 18.38
C TYR A 263 -10.56 -0.98 16.89
N ILE A 264 -11.52 -1.85 16.57
CA ILE A 264 -12.03 -2.08 15.21
C ILE A 264 -13.49 -1.67 15.12
N MET A 265 -13.84 -0.91 14.08
CA MET A 265 -15.23 -0.55 13.80
C MET A 265 -15.65 -0.84 12.35
N PRO A 266 -16.92 -1.25 12.12
CA PRO A 266 -17.47 -1.40 10.78
C PRO A 266 -17.99 -0.06 10.24
N GLY A 267 -17.98 0.10 8.93
CA GLY A 267 -18.72 1.15 8.24
C GLY A 267 -20.09 0.67 7.78
N ALA A 268 -20.63 1.35 6.77
CA ALA A 268 -21.91 0.97 6.17
C ALA A 268 -21.79 -0.22 5.20
N GLY A 269 -20.58 -0.61 4.82
CA GLY A 269 -20.30 -1.65 3.83
C GLY A 269 -20.25 -3.07 4.39
N THR A 270 -19.72 -3.98 3.59
CA THR A 270 -19.53 -5.38 3.99
C THR A 270 -18.17 -5.52 4.68
N ALA A 271 -18.17 -5.47 6.02
CA ALA A 271 -17.00 -5.65 6.85
C ALA A 271 -16.83 -7.10 7.30
N ARG A 272 -15.61 -7.64 7.17
CA ARG A 272 -15.23 -8.98 7.64
C ARG A 272 -13.99 -8.88 8.51
N VAL A 273 -14.06 -9.41 9.73
CA VAL A 273 -12.90 -9.68 10.58
C VAL A 273 -12.85 -11.18 10.81
N ASN A 274 -11.77 -11.81 10.34
CA ASN A 274 -11.64 -13.26 10.30
C ASN A 274 -10.41 -13.70 11.09
N PHE A 275 -10.62 -14.57 12.07
CA PHE A 275 -9.57 -15.20 12.85
C PHE A 275 -9.27 -16.59 12.28
N HIS A 276 -8.03 -16.76 11.81
CA HIS A 276 -7.48 -18.04 11.36
C HIS A 276 -6.33 -18.49 12.28
N GLY A 277 -6.31 -18.06 13.54
CA GLY A 277 -5.28 -18.39 14.54
C GLY A 277 -4.26 -17.28 14.84
N GLY A 278 -4.43 -16.10 14.24
CA GLY A 278 -3.68 -14.88 14.56
C GLY A 278 -4.19 -14.17 15.81
N THR A 279 -3.44 -13.14 16.22
CA THR A 279 -3.67 -12.37 17.45
C THR A 279 -4.20 -10.98 17.15
N LEU A 280 -5.32 -10.62 17.77
CA LEU A 280 -5.77 -9.23 17.90
C LEU A 280 -5.36 -8.73 19.28
N ARG A 281 -4.54 -7.67 19.33
CA ARG A 281 -3.97 -7.11 20.55
C ARG A 281 -4.45 -5.70 20.82
N ALA A 282 -4.82 -5.40 22.06
CA ALA A 282 -5.20 -4.05 22.48
C ALA A 282 -3.97 -3.17 22.77
N ASN A 283 -4.12 -1.86 22.58
CA ASN A 283 -3.15 -0.85 23.04
C ASN A 283 -3.75 0.30 23.85
N SER A 284 -5.03 0.20 24.20
CA SER A 284 -5.75 1.13 25.06
C SER A 284 -6.97 0.44 25.67
N ASP A 285 -7.47 0.96 26.80
CA ASP A 285 -8.75 0.53 27.35
C ASP A 285 -9.88 0.80 26.36
N GLN A 286 -10.77 -0.18 26.16
CA GLN A 286 -11.90 -0.02 25.26
C GLN A 286 -13.07 -0.96 25.57
N ALA A 287 -14.22 -0.37 25.92
CA ALA A 287 -15.44 -1.11 26.24
C ALA A 287 -16.11 -1.79 25.01
N ASP A 288 -15.76 -1.36 23.81
CA ASP A 288 -16.25 -1.91 22.55
C ASP A 288 -15.10 -2.18 21.55
N PHE A 289 -14.11 -2.95 22.01
CA PHE A 289 -12.85 -3.21 21.31
C PHE A 289 -13.04 -3.76 19.88
N VAL A 290 -14.11 -4.52 19.66
CA VAL A 290 -14.56 -4.97 18.34
C VAL A 290 -16.06 -4.66 18.19
N ARG A 291 -16.39 -3.75 17.27
CA ARG A 291 -17.77 -3.20 17.11
C ARG A 291 -18.61 -3.89 16.01
N LEU A 292 -18.14 -5.02 15.50
CA LEU A 292 -18.83 -5.87 14.53
C LEU A 292 -18.73 -7.35 14.91
N ASP A 293 -19.61 -8.18 14.36
CA ASP A 293 -19.45 -9.62 14.48
C ASP A 293 -18.18 -10.06 13.73
N ALA A 294 -17.43 -10.99 14.32
CA ALA A 294 -16.20 -11.53 13.75
C ALA A 294 -16.32 -13.05 13.60
N HIS A 295 -15.61 -13.62 12.62
CA HIS A 295 -15.66 -15.04 12.32
C HIS A 295 -14.40 -15.75 12.80
N VAL A 296 -14.58 -16.91 13.44
CA VAL A 296 -13.52 -17.70 14.03
C VAL A 296 -13.44 -19.05 13.31
N TYR A 297 -12.40 -19.21 12.49
CA TYR A 297 -12.13 -20.43 11.75
C TYR A 297 -11.35 -21.45 12.60
N GLY A 298 -11.01 -22.61 12.04
CA GLY A 298 -10.39 -23.73 12.78
C GLY A 298 -9.10 -23.40 13.55
N GLY A 299 -8.38 -22.33 13.18
CA GLY A 299 -7.21 -21.84 13.93
C GLY A 299 -7.53 -21.11 15.24
N GLY A 300 -8.80 -20.78 15.49
CA GLY A 300 -9.26 -20.06 16.67
C GLY A 300 -9.01 -18.55 16.63
N ALA A 301 -9.55 -17.84 17.62
CA ALA A 301 -9.31 -16.42 17.85
C ALA A 301 -8.41 -16.24 19.07
N LYS A 302 -7.38 -15.38 18.94
CA LYS A 302 -6.53 -14.98 20.06
C LYS A 302 -6.74 -13.49 20.31
N ILE A 303 -7.26 -13.16 21.49
CA ILE A 303 -7.43 -11.80 21.95
C ILE A 303 -6.41 -11.56 23.06
N ASP A 304 -5.49 -10.63 22.82
CA ASP A 304 -4.46 -10.23 23.77
C ASP A 304 -4.82 -8.84 24.32
N THR A 305 -5.22 -8.79 25.59
CA THR A 305 -5.60 -7.53 26.21
C THR A 305 -4.40 -6.63 26.48
N ALA A 306 -3.17 -7.16 26.45
CA ALA A 306 -1.95 -6.43 26.80
C ALA A 306 -2.00 -5.72 28.17
N GLY A 307 -2.87 -6.15 29.07
CA GLY A 307 -3.10 -5.52 30.38
C GLY A 307 -4.11 -4.37 30.38
N TYR A 308 -4.76 -4.08 29.24
CA TYR A 308 -5.85 -3.09 29.13
C TYR A 308 -7.21 -3.71 29.43
N ASP A 309 -8.14 -2.87 29.90
CA ASP A 309 -9.54 -3.23 30.10
C ASP A 309 -10.28 -3.16 28.76
N VAL A 310 -10.50 -4.33 28.15
CA VAL A 310 -11.21 -4.44 26.87
C VAL A 310 -12.43 -5.34 26.94
N THR A 311 -13.45 -5.01 26.16
CA THR A 311 -14.66 -5.81 26.00
C THR A 311 -15.00 -6.00 24.53
N ILE A 312 -15.33 -7.25 24.17
CA ILE A 312 -15.90 -7.59 22.87
C ILE A 312 -17.41 -7.70 23.04
N ALA A 313 -18.14 -6.66 22.65
CA ALA A 313 -19.59 -6.57 22.82
C ALA A 313 -20.39 -7.19 21.66
N LYS A 314 -19.69 -7.74 20.66
CA LYS A 314 -20.26 -8.36 19.45
C LYS A 314 -19.94 -9.85 19.40
N ASN A 315 -20.59 -10.57 18.49
CA ASN A 315 -20.48 -12.02 18.48
C ASN A 315 -19.16 -12.47 17.82
N LEU A 316 -18.57 -13.51 18.39
CA LEU A 316 -17.57 -14.34 17.72
C LEU A 316 -18.29 -15.57 17.17
N LEU A 317 -18.45 -15.60 15.85
CA LEU A 317 -19.26 -16.58 15.14
C LEU A 317 -18.38 -17.66 14.52
N ALA A 318 -18.87 -18.89 14.44
CA ALA A 318 -18.31 -19.86 13.50
C ALA A 318 -18.62 -19.42 12.05
N PRO A 319 -17.74 -19.69 11.07
CA PRO A 319 -18.06 -19.46 9.67
C PRO A 319 -19.30 -20.27 9.27
N THR A 320 -20.20 -19.64 8.50
CA THR A 320 -21.40 -20.30 7.95
C THR A 320 -21.13 -20.96 6.61
N ASP A 321 -19.99 -20.64 5.99
CA ASP A 321 -19.50 -21.28 4.78
C ASP A 321 -18.43 -22.34 5.07
N HIS A 322 -18.09 -23.12 4.05
CA HIS A 322 -17.01 -24.10 4.10
C HIS A 322 -15.64 -23.49 3.72
N GLY A 323 -15.55 -22.16 3.60
CA GLY A 323 -14.38 -21.49 3.05
C GLY A 323 -13.97 -22.01 1.66
N VAL A 324 -12.66 -22.01 1.43
CA VAL A 324 -12.01 -22.57 0.23
C VAL A 324 -11.14 -23.73 0.68
N ASP A 325 -11.42 -24.92 0.17
CA ASP A 325 -10.63 -26.13 0.45
C ASP A 325 -9.39 -26.20 -0.45
N SER A 326 -9.60 -26.07 -1.77
CA SER A 326 -8.52 -25.97 -2.75
C SER A 326 -8.98 -25.22 -3.99
N ILE A 327 -8.02 -24.63 -4.71
CA ILE A 327 -8.22 -24.07 -6.05
C ILE A 327 -7.20 -24.76 -6.95
N ALA A 328 -7.69 -25.58 -7.89
CA ALA A 328 -6.82 -26.18 -8.89
C ALA A 328 -6.35 -25.08 -9.86
N VAL A 329 -5.03 -24.97 -10.05
CA VAL A 329 -4.42 -24.09 -11.04
C VAL A 329 -4.01 -24.95 -12.23
N ASP A 330 -4.94 -25.16 -13.16
CA ASP A 330 -4.68 -25.94 -14.38
C ASP A 330 -3.83 -25.15 -15.40
N TYR A 331 -3.99 -23.83 -15.41
CA TYR A 331 -3.17 -22.90 -16.19
C TYR A 331 -2.90 -21.64 -15.36
N GLY A 332 -1.64 -21.44 -14.98
CA GLY A 332 -1.19 -20.32 -14.16
C GLY A 332 -0.95 -19.01 -14.90
N GLY A 333 -1.25 -18.96 -16.20
CA GLY A 333 -0.87 -17.82 -17.05
C GLY A 333 0.63 -17.75 -17.32
N ASP A 334 1.04 -16.61 -17.86
CA ASP A 334 2.41 -16.30 -18.25
C ASP A 334 2.68 -14.78 -18.12
N ALA A 335 3.96 -14.42 -18.04
CA ALA A 335 4.45 -13.04 -18.02
C ALA A 335 3.94 -12.15 -16.86
N TYR A 336 3.57 -12.73 -15.73
CA TYR A 336 3.30 -11.96 -14.50
C TYR A 336 4.59 -11.26 -14.03
N VAL A 337 4.53 -9.93 -13.91
CA VAL A 337 5.64 -9.12 -13.37
C VAL A 337 5.62 -9.04 -11.83
N GLY A 338 4.54 -9.52 -11.22
CA GLY A 338 4.32 -9.65 -9.79
C GLY A 338 3.04 -10.47 -9.52
N PRO A 339 2.81 -10.90 -8.27
CA PRO A 339 1.60 -11.62 -7.88
C PRO A 339 0.30 -10.90 -8.30
N PRO A 340 -0.61 -11.58 -9.03
CA PRO A 340 -1.91 -11.00 -9.30
C PRO A 340 -2.74 -10.88 -8.02
N ALA A 341 -3.64 -9.90 -8.01
CA ALA A 341 -4.67 -9.85 -7.00
C ALA A 341 -5.72 -10.93 -7.29
N VAL A 342 -6.06 -11.74 -6.28
CA VAL A 342 -6.99 -12.87 -6.43
C VAL A 342 -8.35 -12.52 -5.87
N ARG A 343 -9.40 -12.76 -6.65
CA ARG A 343 -10.79 -12.66 -6.21
C ARG A 343 -11.49 -14.00 -6.40
N ILE A 344 -11.90 -14.60 -5.29
CA ILE A 344 -12.66 -15.84 -5.29
C ILE A 344 -14.15 -15.51 -5.37
N THR A 345 -14.77 -15.85 -6.50
CA THR A 345 -16.18 -15.59 -6.78
C THR A 345 -16.94 -16.89 -6.99
N GLY A 346 -18.09 -17.05 -6.32
CA GLY A 346 -18.95 -18.22 -6.46
C GLY A 346 -18.65 -19.34 -5.46
N GLY A 347 -19.55 -20.34 -5.42
CA GLY A 347 -19.49 -21.42 -4.45
C GLY A 347 -19.60 -20.95 -2.99
N THR A 348 -19.22 -21.82 -2.06
CA THR A 348 -19.17 -21.49 -0.63
C THR A 348 -17.97 -20.62 -0.26
N GLY A 349 -16.91 -20.59 -1.08
CA GLY A 349 -15.70 -19.79 -0.82
C GLY A 349 -15.78 -18.32 -1.22
N SER A 350 -16.95 -17.84 -1.65
CA SER A 350 -17.09 -16.49 -2.22
C SER A 350 -16.69 -15.39 -1.24
N GLY A 351 -15.72 -14.57 -1.65
CA GLY A 351 -15.14 -13.51 -0.82
C GLY A 351 -14.08 -13.98 0.17
N ALA A 352 -13.59 -15.21 0.06
CA ALA A 352 -12.31 -15.59 0.63
C ALA A 352 -11.17 -14.78 -0.01
N THR A 353 -10.11 -14.56 0.76
CA THR A 353 -8.88 -13.91 0.28
C THR A 353 -7.85 -14.98 -0.09
N ALA A 354 -6.95 -14.65 -1.02
CA ALA A 354 -5.87 -15.53 -1.41
C ALA A 354 -4.64 -14.71 -1.82
N ILE A 355 -3.47 -15.32 -1.64
CA ILE A 355 -2.19 -14.77 -2.09
C ILE A 355 -1.70 -15.70 -3.21
N ALA A 356 -1.53 -15.16 -4.41
CA ALA A 356 -0.95 -15.92 -5.51
C ALA A 356 0.57 -16.02 -5.33
N ASN A 357 1.09 -17.23 -5.43
CA ASN A 357 2.51 -17.49 -5.59
C ASN A 357 2.83 -17.42 -7.09
N VAL A 358 3.86 -16.65 -7.43
CA VAL A 358 4.33 -16.51 -8.80
C VAL A 358 5.79 -16.95 -8.86
N SER A 359 6.10 -17.80 -9.85
CA SER A 359 7.46 -18.23 -10.15
C SER A 359 7.67 -18.12 -11.66
N GLU A 360 8.77 -17.47 -12.07
CA GLU A 360 9.11 -17.27 -13.49
C GLU A 360 7.97 -16.66 -14.32
N GLY A 361 7.17 -15.79 -13.69
CA GLY A 361 6.03 -15.14 -14.31
C GLY A 361 4.79 -16.02 -14.50
N VAL A 362 4.70 -17.17 -13.82
CA VAL A 362 3.56 -18.09 -13.82
C VAL A 362 2.99 -18.24 -12.42
N VAL A 363 1.66 -18.23 -12.27
CA VAL A 363 1.00 -18.55 -10.99
C VAL A 363 1.14 -20.05 -10.70
N THR A 364 1.65 -20.40 -9.52
CA THR A 364 1.91 -21.80 -9.13
C THR A 364 0.98 -22.30 -8.04
N GLY A 365 0.23 -21.42 -7.37
CA GLY A 365 -0.73 -21.74 -6.31
C GLY A 365 -1.10 -20.52 -5.49
#